data_AF-A0ABD1DFK9-F1
#
_entry.id   AF-A0ABD1DFK9-F1
#
_cell.length_a   1.000
_cell.length_b   1.000
_cell.length_c   1.000
_cell.angle_alpha   90.00
_cell.angle_beta   90.00
_cell.angle_gamma   90.00
#
_symmetry.space_group_name_H-M   'P 1'
#
loop_
_entity.id
_entity.type
_entity.pdbx_description
1 polymer ?
#
loop_
_entity_poly.entity_id
_entity_poly.type
_entity_poly.pdbx_seq_one_letter_code
_entity_poly.pdbx_strand_id
1 'polypeptide(L)'
;MMRSTKTSPAPTTIDALPNEVAFPELTKLVLTECDFDVPLSFSNLPALEQLVIECGTPFDCTLLKDLGSLRNLRAFKLCCSQLDGIEQNCQLHHITKFDLTVGTGDCHLVRLAEIFLALTSLSVAAREEYLSADVEGKVVEKLPRSCQVKLRKLSSVVTDFTISGFNYFE
;
A
#
# COMPACT_ATOMS: atom_id res chain seq x y z
N MET A 1 2.78 1.33 51.39
CA MET A 1 1.79 1.16 50.32
C MET A 1 2.45 1.54 49.00
N MET A 2 2.58 0.55 48.11
CA MET A 2 3.20 0.64 46.79
C MET A 2 2.30 1.39 45.81
N ARG A 3 2.87 2.24 44.96
CA ARG A 3 2.33 2.56 43.64
C ARG A 3 3.46 2.51 42.63
N SER A 4 3.76 1.30 42.15
CA SER A 4 4.54 1.11 40.94
C SER A 4 3.66 1.50 39.76
N THR A 5 3.89 2.69 39.20
CA THR A 5 3.31 3.07 37.92
C THR A 5 3.99 2.24 36.84
N LYS A 6 3.28 1.22 36.37
CA LYS A 6 3.65 0.37 35.24
C LYS A 6 3.67 1.26 34.00
N THR A 7 4.83 1.81 33.67
CA THR A 7 5.09 2.48 32.39
C THR A 7 4.83 1.48 31.29
N SER A 8 3.76 1.74 30.52
CA SER A 8 3.46 1.06 29.26
C SER A 8 4.69 1.17 28.35
N PRO A 9 5.16 0.09 27.71
CA PRO A 9 6.19 0.22 26.69
C PRO A 9 5.67 1.16 25.60
N ALA A 10 6.51 2.12 25.21
CA ALA A 10 6.25 2.96 24.04
C ALA A 10 6.06 2.04 22.82
N PRO A 11 5.19 2.40 21.85
CA PRO A 11 5.07 1.66 20.61
C PRO A 11 6.46 1.57 19.97
N THR A 12 6.92 0.35 19.72
CA THR A 12 8.19 0.12 19.04
C THR A 12 8.03 0.59 17.60
N THR A 13 8.49 1.80 17.29
CA THR A 13 8.60 2.28 15.92
C THR A 13 9.56 1.36 15.18
N ILE A 14 9.08 0.72 14.10
CA ILE A 14 9.91 -0.09 13.22
C ILE A 14 10.66 0.90 12.31
N ASP A 15 11.80 1.41 12.78
CA ASP A 15 12.61 2.43 12.10
C ASP A 15 13.42 1.87 10.90
N ALA A 16 12.76 1.15 9.99
CA ALA A 16 13.28 0.42 8.82
C ALA A 16 13.58 -1.08 9.00
N LEU A 17 13.41 -1.82 7.90
CA LEU A 17 13.96 -3.15 7.74
C LEU A 17 15.50 -3.05 7.77
N PRO A 18 16.19 -3.85 8.60
CA PRO A 18 17.65 -3.82 8.64
C PRO A 18 18.21 -4.22 7.28
N ASN A 19 18.91 -3.28 6.63
CA ASN A 19 19.60 -3.49 5.34
C ASN A 19 20.69 -4.58 5.39
N GLU A 20 21.03 -5.09 6.57
CA GLU A 20 22.07 -6.09 6.75
C GLU A 20 21.54 -7.53 6.80
N VAL A 21 20.22 -7.73 6.92
CA VAL A 21 19.62 -9.07 7.01
C VAL A 21 18.79 -9.35 5.76
N ALA A 22 19.24 -10.31 4.96
CA ALA A 22 18.49 -10.81 3.82
C ALA A 22 17.43 -11.82 4.29
N PHE A 23 16.22 -11.73 3.72
CA PHE A 23 15.15 -12.70 3.96
C PHE A 23 14.83 -13.43 2.64
N PRO A 24 15.68 -14.37 2.21
CA PRO A 24 15.62 -14.96 0.87
C PRO A 24 14.37 -15.80 0.62
N GLU A 25 13.71 -16.28 1.67
CA GLU A 25 12.50 -17.12 1.58
C GLU A 25 11.21 -16.33 1.89
N LEU A 26 11.31 -15.02 2.21
CA LEU A 26 10.14 -14.23 2.58
C LEU A 26 9.32 -13.89 1.33
N THR A 27 8.20 -14.57 1.15
CA THR A 27 7.29 -14.38 0.02
C THR A 27 6.19 -13.36 0.28
N LYS A 28 5.91 -13.07 1.55
CA LYS A 28 4.89 -12.10 1.97
C LYS A 28 5.37 -11.22 3.09
N LEU A 29 5.21 -9.91 2.92
CA LEU A 29 5.52 -8.90 3.93
C LEU A 29 4.26 -8.07 4.19
N VAL A 30 3.95 -7.88 5.46
CA VAL A 30 2.85 -7.03 5.94
C VAL A 30 3.44 -5.97 6.84
N LEU A 31 3.23 -4.72 6.47
CA LEU A 31 3.69 -3.52 7.15
C LEU A 31 2.46 -2.76 7.63
N THR A 32 2.29 -2.62 8.94
CA THR A 32 1.16 -1.94 9.57
C THR A 32 1.66 -0.80 10.45
N GLU A 33 0.93 0.31 10.48
CA GLU A 33 1.26 1.48 11.30
C GLU A 33 2.66 2.04 11.01
N CYS A 34 3.16 1.85 9.78
CA CYS A 34 4.45 2.37 9.39
C CYS A 34 4.40 3.89 9.25
N ASP A 35 5.35 4.55 9.91
CA ASP A 35 5.73 5.91 9.59
C ASP A 35 6.84 5.83 8.54
N PHE A 36 6.56 6.32 7.33
CA PHE A 36 7.45 6.17 6.17
C PHE A 36 8.57 7.21 6.10
N ASP A 37 8.80 7.95 7.18
CA ASP A 37 9.93 8.89 7.31
C ASP A 37 11.30 8.19 7.25
N VAL A 38 11.35 6.85 7.33
CA VAL A 38 12.58 6.06 7.16
C VAL A 38 12.58 5.33 5.82
N PRO A 39 13.65 5.45 4.99
CA PRO A 39 13.73 4.76 3.70
C PRO A 39 13.70 3.25 3.88
N LEU A 40 12.64 2.62 3.36
CA LEU A 40 12.53 1.16 3.26
C LEU A 40 13.24 0.68 2.01
N SER A 41 14.35 -0.05 2.18
CA SER A 41 14.92 -0.80 1.07
C SER A 41 14.32 -2.20 1.01
N PHE A 42 13.74 -2.55 -0.13
CA PHE A 42 13.23 -3.90 -0.38
C PHE A 42 14.26 -4.80 -1.08
N SER A 43 15.49 -4.32 -1.29
CA SER A 43 16.56 -5.04 -1.98
C SER A 43 16.93 -6.39 -1.32
N ASN A 44 16.64 -6.53 -0.03
CA ASN A 44 16.92 -7.73 0.77
C ASN A 44 15.83 -8.80 0.73
N LEU A 45 14.76 -8.60 -0.06
CA LEU A 45 13.61 -9.49 -0.14
C LEU A 45 13.45 -10.08 -1.55
N PRO A 46 14.42 -10.87 -2.04
CA PRO A 46 14.45 -11.30 -3.45
C PRO A 46 13.29 -12.21 -3.82
N ALA A 47 12.70 -12.94 -2.87
CA ALA A 47 11.56 -13.82 -3.10
C ALA A 47 10.20 -13.17 -2.81
N LEU A 48 10.14 -11.87 -2.52
CA LEU A 48 8.88 -11.23 -2.13
C LEU A 48 7.89 -11.23 -3.30
N GLU A 49 6.74 -11.86 -3.10
CA GLU A 49 5.65 -11.95 -4.08
C GLU A 49 4.46 -11.08 -3.69
N GLN A 50 4.29 -10.81 -2.39
CA GLN A 50 3.17 -10.06 -1.84
C GLN A 50 3.66 -9.01 -0.83
N LEU A 51 3.25 -7.77 -1.05
CA LEU A 51 3.49 -6.66 -0.13
C LEU A 51 2.16 -6.05 0.28
N VAL A 52 1.95 -5.93 1.59
CA VAL A 52 0.82 -5.22 2.17
C VAL A 52 1.37 -4.08 3.01
N ILE A 53 0.92 -2.86 2.70
CA ILE A 53 1.23 -1.66 3.46
C ILE A 53 -0.08 -1.07 3.97
N GLU A 54 -0.17 -0.85 5.27
CA GLU A 54 -1.28 -0.18 5.93
C GLU A 54 -0.73 0.96 6.81
N CYS A 55 -0.89 2.20 6.37
CA CYS A 55 -0.48 3.39 7.12
C CYS A 55 -1.65 4.32 7.42
N GLY A 56 -1.61 4.92 8.62
CA GLY A 56 -2.55 5.98 9.00
C GLY A 56 -2.21 7.34 8.40
N THR A 57 -0.99 7.50 7.89
CA THR A 57 -0.44 8.75 7.34
C THR A 57 -0.49 8.77 5.81
N PRO A 58 -0.30 9.94 5.18
CA PRO A 58 -0.06 10.03 3.75
C PRO A 58 1.11 9.13 3.34
N PHE A 59 0.92 8.37 2.27
CA PHE A 59 1.93 7.50 1.68
C PHE A 59 2.67 8.27 0.59
N ASP A 60 3.98 8.43 0.76
CA ASP A 60 4.84 8.99 -0.27
C ASP A 60 5.09 7.95 -1.38
N CYS A 61 4.58 8.23 -2.56
CA CYS A 61 4.70 7.36 -3.71
C CYS A 61 6.11 7.31 -4.32
N THR A 62 7.07 8.10 -3.82
CA THR A 62 8.48 7.93 -4.18
C THR A 62 8.99 6.52 -3.87
N LEU A 63 8.45 5.87 -2.82
CA LEU A 63 8.74 4.48 -2.44
C LEU A 63 8.35 3.46 -3.52
N LEU A 64 7.47 3.82 -4.46
CA LEU A 64 7.13 2.95 -5.59
C LEU A 64 8.36 2.67 -6.47
N LYS A 65 9.39 3.53 -6.48
CA LYS A 65 10.65 3.27 -7.17
C LYS A 65 11.35 2.02 -6.62
N ASP A 66 11.34 1.88 -5.30
CA ASP A 66 12.02 0.77 -4.63
C ASP A 66 11.29 -0.56 -4.87
N LEU A 67 9.96 -0.52 -5.07
CA LEU A 67 9.21 -1.69 -5.53
C LEU A 67 9.67 -2.18 -6.91
N GLY A 68 10.25 -1.30 -7.74
CA GLY A 68 10.86 -1.68 -9.03
C GLY A 68 11.98 -2.73 -8.90
N SER A 69 12.64 -2.79 -7.74
CA SER A 69 13.69 -3.77 -7.43
C SER A 69 13.15 -5.16 -7.12
N LEU A 70 11.88 -5.25 -6.68
CA LEU A 70 11.23 -6.50 -6.26
C LEU A 70 10.70 -7.30 -7.46
N ARG A 71 11.60 -7.89 -8.25
CA ARG A 71 11.26 -8.59 -9.51
C ARG A 71 10.19 -9.69 -9.38
N ASN A 72 10.03 -10.26 -8.19
CA ASN A 72 9.06 -11.31 -7.91
C ASN A 72 7.72 -10.78 -7.35
N LEU A 73 7.61 -9.50 -7.03
CA LEU A 73 6.38 -8.92 -6.49
C LEU A 73 5.27 -9.00 -7.54
N ARG A 74 4.16 -9.66 -7.20
CA ARG A 74 3.00 -9.80 -8.08
C ARG A 74 1.78 -9.10 -7.52
N ALA A 75 1.64 -9.08 -6.19
CA ALA A 75 0.51 -8.46 -5.51
C ALA A 75 0.98 -7.37 -4.56
N PHE A 76 0.41 -6.18 -4.73
CA PHE A 76 0.62 -5.05 -3.83
C PHE A 76 -0.71 -4.57 -3.27
N LYS A 77 -0.82 -4.47 -1.96
CA LYS A 77 -1.95 -3.86 -1.27
C LYS A 77 -1.46 -2.62 -0.53
N LEU A 78 -2.12 -1.50 -0.77
CA LEU A 78 -1.86 -0.24 -0.10
C LEU A 78 -3.14 0.27 0.56
N CYS A 79 -3.11 0.45 1.87
CA CYS A 79 -4.12 1.14 2.64
C CYS A 79 -3.47 2.40 3.22
N CYS A 80 -3.92 3.58 2.82
CA CYS A 80 -3.37 4.83 3.32
C CYS A 80 -4.47 5.89 3.44
N SER A 81 -4.25 6.89 4.30
CA SER A 81 -5.16 8.03 4.38
C SER A 81 -5.07 8.88 3.12
N GLN A 82 -3.86 9.05 2.57
CA GLN A 82 -3.62 9.80 1.35
C GLN A 82 -2.42 9.29 0.55
N LEU A 83 -2.41 9.54 -0.76
CA LEU A 83 -1.23 9.41 -1.61
C LEU A 83 -0.63 10.79 -1.85
N ASP A 84 0.69 10.89 -1.75
CA ASP A 84 1.45 12.08 -2.12
C ASP A 84 2.61 11.69 -3.06
N GLY A 85 3.17 12.66 -3.78
CA GLY A 85 4.44 12.48 -4.48
C GLY A 85 4.42 11.45 -5.63
N ILE A 86 3.29 11.26 -6.34
CA ILE A 86 3.25 10.31 -7.47
C ILE A 86 4.15 10.78 -8.62
N GLU A 87 5.37 10.25 -8.65
CA GLU A 87 6.34 10.59 -9.67
C GLU A 87 6.04 9.98 -11.03
N GLN A 88 6.41 10.71 -12.10
CA GLN A 88 6.01 10.38 -13.45
C GLN A 88 6.73 9.17 -14.09
N ASN A 89 7.79 8.63 -13.47
CA ASN A 89 8.72 7.70 -14.12
C ASN A 89 8.86 6.33 -13.43
N CYS A 90 7.95 5.97 -12.52
CA CYS A 90 7.94 4.65 -11.91
C CYS A 90 7.10 3.72 -12.79
N GLN A 91 7.69 2.64 -13.32
CA GLN A 91 6.95 1.62 -14.05
C GLN A 91 7.10 0.27 -13.37
N LEU A 92 5.98 -0.27 -12.90
CA LEU A 92 5.90 -1.52 -12.14
C LEU A 92 5.28 -2.62 -12.99
N HIS A 93 5.99 -3.00 -14.05
CA HIS A 93 5.56 -4.01 -15.05
C HIS A 93 5.39 -5.43 -14.51
N HIS A 94 5.85 -5.69 -13.29
CA HIS A 94 5.88 -7.02 -12.71
C HIS A 94 4.71 -7.25 -11.73
N ILE A 95 4.05 -6.17 -11.28
CA ILE A 95 2.88 -6.23 -10.40
C ILE A 95 1.63 -6.41 -11.25
N THR A 96 0.92 -7.50 -11.00
CA THR A 96 -0.28 -7.89 -11.74
C THR A 96 -1.56 -7.64 -10.96
N LYS A 97 -1.46 -7.54 -9.62
CA LYS A 97 -2.58 -7.26 -8.74
C LYS A 97 -2.28 -6.06 -7.84
N PHE A 98 -3.17 -5.07 -7.87
CA PHE A 98 -3.09 -3.90 -7.00
C PHE A 98 -4.41 -3.65 -6.27
N ASP A 99 -4.36 -3.68 -4.95
CA ASP A 99 -5.50 -3.41 -4.08
C ASP A 99 -5.22 -2.09 -3.33
N LEU A 100 -5.94 -1.02 -3.67
CA LEU A 100 -5.82 0.30 -3.05
C LEU A 100 -7.04 0.61 -2.20
N THR A 101 -6.81 1.00 -0.95
CA THR A 101 -7.81 1.64 -0.10
C THR A 101 -7.29 3.01 0.27
N VAL A 102 -7.93 4.07 -0.21
CA VAL A 102 -7.43 5.43 -0.04
C VAL A 102 -8.52 6.44 0.25
N GLY A 103 -8.22 7.40 1.11
CA GLY A 103 -9.06 8.55 1.38
C GLY A 103 -8.86 9.74 0.44
N THR A 104 -8.38 9.57 -0.80
CA THR A 104 -8.01 10.70 -1.69
C THR A 104 -8.71 10.75 -3.02
N GLY A 105 -8.63 11.95 -3.62
CA GLY A 105 -9.21 12.34 -4.89
C GLY A 105 -8.68 11.71 -6.17
N ASP A 106 -9.55 11.88 -7.15
CA ASP A 106 -9.60 11.56 -8.57
C ASP A 106 -8.25 11.49 -9.33
N CYS A 107 -7.35 12.45 -9.12
CA CYS A 107 -6.15 12.61 -9.95
C CYS A 107 -5.08 11.53 -9.73
N HIS A 108 -5.02 10.94 -8.54
CA HIS A 108 -4.02 9.94 -8.20
C HIS A 108 -4.32 8.56 -8.79
N LEU A 109 -5.60 8.20 -8.91
CA LEU A 109 -6.02 6.90 -9.45
C LEU A 109 -5.64 6.74 -10.92
N VAL A 110 -5.83 7.79 -11.72
CA VAL A 110 -5.42 7.80 -13.13
C VAL A 110 -3.91 7.63 -13.25
N ARG A 111 -3.14 8.26 -12.35
CA ARG A 111 -1.68 8.16 -12.36
C ARG A 111 -1.19 6.77 -11.98
N LEU A 112 -1.83 6.11 -11.01
CA LEU A 112 -1.51 4.73 -10.64
C LEU A 112 -1.74 3.77 -11.81
N ALA A 113 -2.81 3.96 -12.59
CA ALA A 113 -3.04 3.16 -13.79
C ALA A 113 -1.90 3.26 -14.81
N GLU A 114 -1.21 4.40 -14.89
CA GLU A 114 -0.03 4.58 -15.76
C GLU A 114 1.23 3.91 -15.22
N ILE A 115 1.33 3.72 -13.90
CA ILE A 115 2.47 3.09 -13.22
C ILE A 115 2.41 1.57 -13.36
N PHE A 116 1.23 0.98 -13.21
CA PHE A 116 1.05 -0.48 -13.21
C PHE A 116 0.55 -1.00 -14.56
N LEU A 117 1.44 -1.01 -15.55
CA LEU A 117 1.11 -1.36 -16.94
C LEU A 117 0.77 -2.85 -17.17
N ALA A 118 1.05 -3.72 -16.20
CA ALA A 118 0.79 -5.15 -16.27
C ALA A 118 -0.39 -5.62 -15.39
N LEU A 119 -1.22 -4.70 -14.90
CA LEU A 119 -2.36 -5.07 -14.07
C LEU A 119 -3.33 -5.99 -14.80
N THR A 120 -3.62 -7.11 -14.16
CA THR A 120 -4.74 -7.99 -14.47
C THR A 120 -5.90 -7.77 -13.50
N SER A 121 -5.64 -7.19 -12.33
CA SER A 121 -6.65 -6.89 -11.31
C SER A 121 -6.34 -5.59 -10.56
N LEU A 122 -7.33 -4.70 -10.52
CA LEU A 122 -7.34 -3.47 -9.75
C LEU A 122 -8.58 -3.44 -8.84
N SER A 123 -8.40 -3.35 -7.53
CA SER A 123 -9.49 -3.04 -6.59
C SER A 123 -9.21 -1.69 -5.94
N VAL A 124 -10.11 -0.72 -6.08
CA VAL A 124 -10.01 0.57 -5.42
C VAL A 124 -11.18 0.73 -4.46
N ALA A 125 -10.90 1.04 -3.21
CA ALA A 125 -11.88 1.50 -2.23
C ALA A 125 -11.57 2.95 -1.87
N ALA A 126 -12.47 3.87 -2.21
CA ALA A 126 -12.31 5.30 -1.94
C ALA A 126 -13.63 5.94 -1.51
N ARG A 127 -13.56 7.12 -0.87
CA ARG A 127 -14.77 7.88 -0.50
C ARG A 127 -15.57 8.26 -1.75
N GLU A 128 -16.88 8.33 -1.61
CA GLU A 128 -17.79 8.59 -2.74
C GLU A 128 -17.49 9.91 -3.48
N GLU A 129 -17.07 10.93 -2.74
CA GLU A 129 -16.66 12.23 -3.29
C GLU A 129 -15.43 12.16 -4.23
N TYR A 130 -14.70 11.05 -4.23
CA TYR A 130 -13.50 10.82 -5.05
C TYR A 130 -13.68 9.79 -6.17
N LEU A 131 -14.89 9.24 -6.33
CA LEU A 131 -15.24 8.27 -7.36
C LEU A 131 -16.34 8.85 -8.25
N SER A 132 -15.99 9.92 -8.96
CA SER A 132 -16.85 10.47 -10.00
C SER A 132 -16.83 9.58 -11.26
N ALA A 133 -17.94 9.55 -12.02
CA ALA A 133 -18.02 8.74 -13.24
C ALA A 133 -16.95 9.08 -14.28
N ASP A 134 -16.47 10.33 -14.30
CA ASP A 134 -15.37 10.79 -15.16
C ASP A 134 -14.04 10.13 -14.78
N VAL A 135 -13.76 9.95 -13.48
CA VAL A 135 -12.59 9.22 -13.00
C VAL A 135 -12.65 7.76 -13.36
N GLU A 136 -13.80 7.13 -13.15
CA GLU A 136 -13.97 5.72 -13.50
C GLU A 136 -13.66 5.51 -14.99
N GLY A 137 -14.19 6.36 -15.86
CA GLY A 137 -13.89 6.36 -17.30
C GLY A 137 -12.39 6.51 -17.58
N LYS A 138 -11.75 7.54 -17.02
CA LYS A 138 -10.31 7.82 -17.23
C LYS A 138 -9.40 6.70 -16.73
N VAL A 139 -9.71 6.11 -15.59
CA VAL A 139 -8.94 4.98 -15.03
C VAL A 139 -9.09 3.76 -15.94
N VAL A 140 -10.31 3.43 -16.35
CA VAL A 140 -10.59 2.29 -17.23
C VAL A 140 -9.92 2.45 -18.60
N GLU A 141 -9.91 3.67 -19.16
CA GLU A 141 -9.24 3.96 -20.44
C GLU A 141 -7.73 3.74 -20.41
N LYS A 142 -7.10 3.94 -19.25
CA LYS A 142 -5.64 3.83 -19.06
C LYS A 142 -5.18 2.43 -18.71
N LEU A 143 -6.07 1.58 -18.22
CA LEU A 143 -5.73 0.22 -17.81
C LEU A 143 -5.65 -0.74 -19.01
N PRO A 144 -4.88 -1.83 -18.88
CA PRO A 144 -4.89 -2.90 -19.86
C PRO A 144 -6.32 -3.42 -20.07
N ARG A 145 -6.71 -3.73 -21.31
CA ARG A 145 -8.06 -4.23 -21.64
C ARG A 145 -8.45 -5.51 -20.91
N SER A 146 -7.45 -6.30 -20.49
CA SER A 146 -7.63 -7.52 -19.70
C SER A 146 -7.74 -7.28 -18.20
N CYS A 147 -7.57 -6.04 -17.73
CA CYS A 147 -7.59 -5.70 -16.31
C CYS A 147 -9.02 -5.72 -15.77
N GLN A 148 -9.26 -6.53 -14.75
CA GLN A 148 -10.51 -6.51 -14.00
C GLN A 148 -10.48 -5.35 -13.00
N VAL A 149 -11.43 -4.43 -13.11
CA VAL A 149 -11.53 -3.26 -12.25
C VAL A 149 -12.70 -3.41 -11.30
N LYS A 150 -12.44 -3.25 -10.00
CA LYS A 150 -13.46 -3.23 -8.95
C LYS A 150 -13.35 -1.93 -8.15
N LEU A 151 -14.25 -1.00 -8.42
CA LEU A 151 -14.36 0.24 -7.65
C LEU A 151 -15.40 0.06 -6.55
N ARG A 152 -15.06 0.46 -5.33
CA ARG A 152 -15.93 0.41 -4.16
C ARG A 152 -15.98 1.79 -3.51
N LYS A 153 -17.18 2.29 -3.32
CA LYS A 153 -17.42 3.50 -2.54
C LYS A 153 -17.39 3.16 -1.06
N LEU A 154 -16.57 3.87 -0.30
CA LEU A 154 -16.60 3.89 1.15
C LEU A 154 -17.71 4.88 1.55
N SER A 155 -18.80 4.36 2.13
CA SER A 155 -19.81 5.23 2.75
C SER A 155 -19.16 5.96 3.94
N SER A 156 -19.58 7.21 4.18
CA SER A 156 -19.01 8.14 5.18
C SER A 156 -19.04 7.65 6.64
N VAL A 157 -19.47 6.41 6.90
CA VAL A 157 -19.64 5.82 8.24
C VAL A 157 -18.60 4.72 8.50
N VAL A 158 -17.35 4.92 8.09
CA VAL A 158 -16.23 4.14 8.63
C VAL A 158 -15.38 5.05 9.49
N THR A 159 -15.95 5.46 10.64
CA THR A 159 -15.17 6.02 11.75
C THR A 159 -14.51 4.94 12.61
N ASP A 160 -14.78 3.66 12.35
CA ASP A 160 -14.12 2.57 13.06
C ASP A 160 -13.22 1.79 12.10
N PHE A 161 -12.00 2.27 11.91
CA PHE A 161 -10.89 1.33 11.71
C PHE A 161 -10.79 0.51 12.99
N THR A 162 -11.54 -0.58 13.08
CA THR A 162 -11.25 -1.61 14.07
C THR A 162 -9.94 -2.25 13.64
N ILE A 163 -8.86 -1.84 14.29
CA ILE A 163 -7.59 -2.56 14.30
C ILE A 163 -7.90 -3.88 15.01
N SER A 164 -8.33 -4.89 14.27
CA SER A 164 -8.37 -6.25 14.80
C SER A 164 -6.92 -6.73 14.88
N GLY A 165 -6.37 -6.60 16.08
CA GLY A 165 -5.03 -7.06 16.42
C GLY A 165 -4.84 -8.57 16.17
N PHE A 166 -3.60 -8.88 15.78
CA PHE A 166 -2.84 -10.09 16.03
C PHE A 166 -3.61 -11.41 16.27
N ASN A 167 -3.56 -12.30 15.29
CA ASN A 167 -3.45 -13.73 15.59
C ASN A 167 -2.00 -14.15 15.34
N TYR A 168 -1.26 -14.35 16.42
CA TYR A 168 0.00 -15.09 16.41
C TYR A 168 -0.32 -16.53 16.01
N PHE A 169 0.35 -17.03 14.96
CA PHE A 169 0.48 -18.47 14.75
C PHE A 169 1.64 -18.96 15.64
N GLU A 170 1.34 -19.85 16.58
CA GLU A 170 2.29 -20.85 17.08
C GLU A 170 2.46 -21.97 16.04
#